data_AF-A0A6C0ENH7-F1
#
_entry.id   AF-A0A6C0ENH7-F1
#
_cell.length_a   1.000
_cell.length_b   1.000
_cell.length_c   1.000
_cell.angle_alpha   90.00
_cell.angle_beta   90.00
_cell.angle_gamma   90.00
#
_symmetry.space_group_name_H-M   'P 1'
#
loop_
_entity.id
_entity.type
_entity.pdbx_description
1 polymer ?
#
loop_
_entity_poly.entity_id
_entity_poly.type
_entity_poly.pdbx_seq_one_letter_code
_entity_poly.pdbx_strand_id
1 'polypeptide(L)' 'MLHIIVLLLAVAVLWVVWKLSGAQEKFQPEMLDRTQDHRTQVLEHSSYEQRTNHMPRNSYVEPASGMATPFQVNAYKALM' A
#
# COMPACT_ATOMS: atom_id res chain seq x y z
N MET A 1 -13.64 52.71 -27.78
CA MET A 1 -14.52 51.56 -28.08
C MET A 1 -13.73 50.37 -28.62
N LEU A 2 -12.90 50.56 -29.67
CA LEU A 2 -12.04 49.50 -30.23
C LEU A 2 -11.19 48.77 -29.17
N HIS A 3 -10.52 49.50 -28.28
CA HIS A 3 -9.66 48.89 -27.25
C HIS A 3 -10.44 48.03 -26.24
N ILE A 4 -11.70 48.39 -25.96
CA ILE A 4 -12.58 47.61 -25.08
C ILE A 4 -12.98 46.31 -25.78
N ILE A 5 -13.30 46.37 -27.08
CA ILE A 5 -13.64 45.19 -27.89
C ILE A 5 -12.44 44.24 -27.97
N VAL A 6 -11.24 44.77 -28.21
CA VAL A 6 -10.00 43.97 -28.27
C VAL A 6 -9.70 43.32 -26.92
N LEU A 7 -9.90 44.05 -25.81
CA LEU A 7 -9.71 43.50 -24.46
C LEU A 7 -10.69 42.36 -24.18
N LEU A 8 -11.97 42.53 -24.53
CA LEU A 8 -12.98 41.48 -24.35
C LEU A 8 -12.68 40.24 -25.19
N LEU A 9 -12.21 40.41 -26.42
CA LEU A 9 -11.78 39.29 -27.27
C LEU A 9 -10.57 38.56 -26.68
N ALA A 10 -9.58 39.31 -26.18
CA ALA A 10 -8.39 38.71 -25.55
C ALA A 10 -8.77 37.87 -24.31
N VAL A 11 -9.69 38.37 -23.48
CA VAL A 11 -10.20 37.64 -22.31
C VAL A 11 -10.95 36.38 -22.73
N ALA A 12 -11.81 36.46 -23.75
CA ALA A 12 -12.54 35.30 -24.26
C ALA A 12 -11.59 34.21 -24.79
N VAL A 13 -10.54 34.59 -25.53
CA VAL A 13 -9.54 33.65 -26.03
C VAL A 13 -8.77 33.00 -24.88
N LEU A 14 -8.32 33.78 -23.88
CA LEU A 14 -7.65 33.26 -22.69
C LEU A 14 -8.50 32.26 -21.93
N TRP A 15 -9.80 32.54 -21.79
CA TRP A 15 -10.74 31.64 -21.12
C TRP A 15 -10.89 30.30 -21.86
N VAL A 16 -11.02 30.33 -23.18
CA VAL A 16 -11.10 29.12 -24.00
C VAL A 16 -9.81 28.30 -23.90
N VAL A 17 -8.65 28.94 -24.00
CA VAL A 17 -7.35 28.28 -23.86
C VAL A 17 -7.22 27.62 -22.48
N TRP A 18 -7.62 28.31 -21.41
CA TRP A 18 -7.57 27.75 -20.05
C TRP A 18 -8.51 26.56 -19.86
N LYS A 19 -9.70 26.56 -20.49
CA LYS A 19 -10.61 25.41 -20.44
C LYS A 19 -10.08 24.20 -21.19
N LEU A 20 -9.39 24.42 -22.31
CA LEU A 20 -8.84 23.35 -23.16
C LEU A 20 -7.49 22.84 -22.69
N SER A 21 -6.76 23.59 -21.86
CA SER A 21 -5.41 23.22 -21.39
C SER A 21 -5.39 21.96 -20.52
N GLY A 22 -6.54 21.50 -20.03
CA GLY A 22 -6.60 20.33 -19.14
C GLY A 22 -5.99 20.59 -17.76
N ALA A 23 -5.74 21.86 -17.40
CA ALA A 23 -5.18 22.26 -16.11
C ALA A 23 -6.12 21.98 -14.91
N GLN A 24 -7.34 21.51 -15.17
CA GLN A 24 -8.19 20.96 -14.13
C GLN A 24 -7.75 19.52 -13.87
N GLU A 25 -7.01 19.32 -12.79
CA GLU A 25 -6.74 17.97 -12.26
C GLU A 25 -8.08 17.25 -12.09
N LYS A 26 -8.25 16.16 -12.84
CA LYS A 26 -9.41 15.29 -12.66
C LYS A 26 -9.25 14.63 -11.30
N PHE A 27 -10.23 14.79 -10.43
CA PHE A 27 -10.28 14.09 -9.15
C PHE A 27 -10.02 12.60 -9.40
N GLN A 28 -8.93 12.07 -8.86
CA GLN A 28 -8.58 10.67 -9.01
C GLN A 28 -9.56 9.86 -8.16
N PRO A 29 -10.38 8.98 -8.75
CA PRO A 29 -11.39 8.21 -8.00
C PRO A 29 -10.74 7.27 -6.98
N GLU A 30 -9.47 6.91 -7.17
CA GLU A 30 -8.64 6.14 -6.25
C GLU A 30 -8.45 6.84 -4.89
N MET A 31 -8.47 8.17 -4.86
CA MET A 31 -8.43 8.95 -3.60
C MET A 31 -9.79 9.02 -2.88
N LEU A 32 -10.87 8.54 -3.53
CA LEU A 32 -12.19 8.39 -2.91
C LEU A 32 -12.38 7.00 -2.29
N ASP A 33 -11.51 6.04 -2.58
CA ASP A 33 -11.61 4.68 -2.08
C ASP A 33 -11.25 4.61 -0.59
N ARG A 34 -12.28 4.59 0.26
CA ARG A 34 -12.16 4.42 1.72
C ARG A 34 -12.32 2.96 2.17
N THR A 35 -12.31 1.99 1.26
CA THR A 35 -12.49 0.58 1.63
C THR A 35 -11.38 0.07 2.56
N GLN A 36 -10.16 0.59 2.42
CA GLN A 36 -9.03 0.26 3.29
C GLN A 36 -9.18 0.88 4.69
N ASP A 37 -9.68 2.11 4.78
CA ASP A 37 -9.99 2.74 6.08
C ASP A 37 -11.05 1.94 6.83
N HIS A 38 -12.09 1.49 6.13
CA HIS A 38 -13.13 0.63 6.70
C HIS A 38 -12.57 -0.73 7.17
N ARG A 39 -11.74 -1.39 6.35
CA ARG A 39 -11.08 -2.65 6.75
C ARG A 39 -10.20 -2.46 7.98
N THR A 40 -9.48 -1.34 8.05
CA THR A 40 -8.60 -1.02 9.18
C THR A 40 -9.41 -0.83 10.46
N GLN A 41 -10.51 -0.08 10.43
CA GLN A 41 -11.40 0.08 11.59
C GLN A 41 -12.03 -1.24 12.04
N VAL A 42 -12.42 -2.11 11.11
CA VAL A 42 -12.98 -3.44 11.43
C VAL A 42 -11.92 -4.36 12.05
N LEU A 43 -10.68 -4.29 11.57
CA LEU A 43 -9.56 -5.09 12.06
C LEU A 43 -8.82 -4.46 13.26
N GLU A 44 -9.13 -3.22 13.61
CA GLU A 44 -8.55 -2.55 14.78
C GLU A 44 -8.79 -3.38 16.05
N HIS A 45 -10.00 -3.92 16.19
CA HIS A 45 -10.36 -4.83 17.27
C HIS A 45 -9.75 -6.24 17.13
N SER A 46 -9.32 -6.66 15.93
CA SER A 46 -8.71 -7.98 15.71
C SER A 46 -7.26 -8.06 16.17
N SER A 47 -6.62 -6.94 16.51
CA SER A 47 -5.25 -6.93 17.05
C SER A 47 -5.14 -7.62 18.42
N TYR A 48 -6.25 -7.74 19.16
CA TYR A 48 -6.33 -8.50 20.41
C TYR A 48 -6.54 -10.00 20.19
N GLU A 49 -7.14 -10.41 19.07
CA GLU A 49 -7.07 -11.78 18.60
C GLU A 49 -5.73 -11.94 17.86
N GLN A 50 -4.65 -12.18 18.62
CA GLN A 50 -3.41 -12.69 18.04
C GLN A 50 -3.71 -14.04 17.37
N ARG A 51 -4.22 -14.02 16.14
CA ARG A 51 -4.10 -15.12 15.20
C ARG A 51 -2.68 -15.06 14.69
N THR A 52 -1.74 -15.37 15.58
CA THR A 52 -0.46 -15.87 15.12
C THR A 52 -0.81 -17.00 14.17
N ASN A 53 -0.24 -16.95 12.97
CA ASN A 53 -0.25 -18.10 12.08
C ASN A 53 0.53 -19.20 12.80
N HIS A 54 -0.11 -19.83 13.79
CA HIS A 54 0.37 -21.00 14.47
C HIS A 54 0.25 -22.11 13.44
N MET A 55 1.24 -22.17 12.53
CA MET A 55 1.59 -23.44 11.96
C MET A 55 1.80 -24.38 13.14
N PRO A 56 1.11 -25.54 13.19
CA PRO A 56 1.43 -26.54 14.19
C PRO A 56 2.92 -26.80 14.08
N ARG A 57 3.64 -26.63 15.19
CA ARG A 57 5.09 -26.80 15.22
C ARG A 57 5.35 -28.24 14.81
N ASN A 58 5.89 -28.45 13.61
CA ASN A 58 6.33 -29.78 13.23
C ASN A 58 7.48 -30.16 14.18
N SER A 59 7.26 -31.12 15.05
CA SER A 59 8.28 -31.66 15.97
C SER A 59 9.23 -32.62 15.26
N TYR A 60 8.97 -32.95 14.00
CA TYR A 60 9.83 -33.77 13.18
C TYR A 60 10.94 -32.92 12.56
N VAL A 61 12.12 -33.00 13.16
CA VAL A 61 13.36 -32.51 12.55
C VAL A 61 14.08 -33.72 12.00
N GLU A 62 14.27 -33.78 10.69
CA GLU A 62 15.08 -34.82 10.06
C GLU A 62 16.53 -34.70 10.57
N PRO A 63 17.26 -35.81 10.79
CA PRO A 63 18.65 -35.76 11.24
C PRO A 63 19.46 -34.88 10.29
N ALA A 64 19.99 -33.76 10.78
CA ALA A 64 20.85 -32.92 9.97
C ALA A 64 22.17 -33.70 9.72
N SER A 65 22.34 -34.24 8.51
CA SER A 65 23.63 -34.81 8.09
C SER A 65 24.60 -33.67 7.81
N GLY A 66 25.60 -33.48 8.66
CA GLY A 66 26.56 -32.38 8.53
C GLY A 66 27.82 -32.61 9.33
N MET A 67 28.68 -31.59 9.39
CA MET A 67 29.85 -31.55 10.28
C MET A 67 29.51 -30.74 11.53
N ALA A 68 29.97 -31.20 12.69
CA ALA A 68 29.76 -30.52 13.96
C ALA A 68 30.42 -29.14 13.96
N THR A 69 29.62 -28.09 14.02
CA THR A 69 30.07 -26.71 14.26
C THR A 69 29.86 -26.35 15.73
N PRO A 70 30.58 -25.36 16.29
CA PRO A 70 30.44 -24.97 17.71
C PRO A 70 29.08 -24.33 18.06
N PHE A 71 28.24 -24.02 17.07
CA PHE A 71 26.90 -23.45 17.25
C PHE A 71 25.80 -24.50 16.98
N GLN A 72 25.82 -25.60 17.75
CA GLN A 72 24.87 -26.69 17.56
C GLN A 72 23.44 -26.31 18.02
N VAL A 73 22.45 -26.59 17.18
CA VAL A 73 21.03 -26.61 17.56
C VAL A 73 20.68 -27.98 18.16
N ASN A 74 19.72 -28.04 19.10
CA ASN A 74 19.31 -29.26 19.80
C ASN A 74 18.99 -30.47 18.89
N ALA A 75 18.62 -30.22 17.64
CA ALA A 75 18.39 -31.26 16.64
C ALA A 75 19.61 -32.17 16.38
N TYR A 76 20.84 -31.66 16.57
CA TYR A 76 22.07 -32.42 16.35
C TYR A 76 22.38 -33.41 17.50
N LYS A 77 21.83 -33.17 18.70
CA LYS A 77 22.05 -34.00 19.90
C LYS A 77 21.00 -35.09 20.11
N ALA A 78 19.94 -35.13 19.29
CA ALA A 78 18.82 -36.05 19.48
C ALA A 78 19.14 -37.53 19.12
N LEU A 79 20.35 -37.82 18.62
CA LEU A 79 20.79 -39.14 18.16
C LEU A 79 22.06 -39.68 18.86
N MET A 80 22.55 -39.01 19.91
CA MET A 80 23.62 -39.54 20.76
C MET A 80 23.06 -40.16 22.04
#